data_AF-A0A3R6ZN68-F1
#
_entry.id   AF-A0A3R6ZN68-F1
#
_cell.length_a   1.000
_cell.length_b   1.000
_cell.length_c   1.000
_cell.angle_alpha   90.00
_cell.angle_beta   90.00
_cell.angle_gamma   90.00
#
_symmetry.space_group_name_H-M   'P 1'
#
loop_
_entity.id
_entity.type
_entity.pdbx_description
1 polymer ?
#
loop_
_entity_poly.entity_id
_entity_poly.type
_entity_poly.pdbx_seq_one_letter_code
_entity_poly.pdbx_strand_id
1 'polypeptide(L)'
;YEYNADSASCLFECGHSQDKWADVVGLGGRSNSDTLFRQLVAAWTTKEVVGHLHLLCDDDLEERYHSMYMQAAAQAAGIPCTLIVGIDSISFDNEHDGLFRDANNVVIQNVWKTWSWETVLKQYKQSTAATSSSNEADHHMDHHHPRSPPNSLKRPLSSPTTSITPGPTKLKREDDVSGVATSSSNRRRNLQPVRQVMDILLHESVRVFEPLWTVLPSSKAILPVLSKLYPSHPYLLASTFDEADVVPMFPKGYCAKPVMGRTGANVSIYNDRHELISATGGAWDKDNILFQELALLPQYDGKYVQVNCWAIDGRYGGTILRVDESNIIGGSSGMYAMRVVPDDDVALPQTPTNVTTTTD
;
A
#
# COMPACT_ATOMS: atom_id res chain seq x y z
N TYR A 1 13.46 0.53 0.61
CA TYR A 1 12.90 1.78 1.15
C TYR A 1 12.16 2.55 0.08
N GLU A 2 11.28 3.46 0.51
CA GLU A 2 10.37 4.24 -0.34
C GLU A 2 9.56 5.23 0.51
N TYR A 3 8.72 6.03 -0.15
CA TYR A 3 7.66 6.81 0.48
C TYR A 3 6.29 6.23 0.10
N ASN A 4 5.60 5.55 1.03
CA ASN A 4 4.28 4.97 0.79
C ASN A 4 3.18 6.04 0.94
N ALA A 5 2.91 6.83 -0.10
CA ALA A 5 2.01 7.99 -0.03
C ALA A 5 0.53 7.70 -0.41
N ASP A 6 0.24 6.56 -1.02
CA ASP A 6 -1.10 6.19 -1.53
C ASP A 6 -1.94 5.47 -0.46
N SER A 7 -1.38 4.41 0.10
CA SER A 7 -2.04 3.52 1.05
C SER A 7 -0.96 2.91 1.93
N ALA A 8 -0.84 3.34 3.18
CA ALA A 8 0.15 2.82 4.12
C ALA A 8 -0.56 2.22 5.34
N SER A 9 -0.05 1.08 5.84
CA SER A 9 -0.53 0.45 7.08
C SER A 9 0.36 0.83 8.26
N CYS A 10 0.12 0.24 9.45
CA CYS A 10 0.83 0.54 10.71
C CYS A 10 0.47 1.90 11.36
N LEU A 11 -0.63 2.55 10.96
CA LEU A 11 -1.04 3.85 11.51
C LEU A 11 -1.59 3.72 12.93
N PHE A 12 -2.43 2.71 13.17
CA PHE A 12 -3.02 2.44 14.48
C PHE A 12 -1.95 1.96 15.47
N GLU A 13 -1.03 1.13 14.99
CA GLU A 13 0.12 0.64 15.74
C GLU A 13 1.00 1.79 16.19
N CYS A 14 1.28 2.73 15.27
CA CYS A 14 2.06 3.92 15.55
C CYS A 14 1.34 4.88 16.50
N GLY A 15 0.10 5.25 16.22
CA GLY A 15 -0.61 6.32 16.93
C GLY A 15 -1.31 5.91 18.21
N HIS A 16 -1.43 4.60 18.49
CA HIS A 16 -2.18 4.11 19.64
C HIS A 16 -1.55 2.87 20.29
N SER A 17 -1.39 1.76 19.55
CA SER A 17 -1.08 0.46 20.18
C SER A 17 0.29 0.44 20.86
N GLN A 18 1.32 1.07 20.27
CA GLN A 18 2.65 1.10 20.87
C GLN A 18 2.67 1.83 22.22
N ASP A 19 1.93 2.95 22.34
CA ASP A 19 1.87 3.72 23.57
C ASP A 19 1.02 3.01 24.63
N LYS A 20 -0.10 2.40 24.21
CA LYS A 20 -0.90 1.57 25.12
C LYS A 20 -0.11 0.39 25.67
N TRP A 21 0.67 -0.27 24.83
CA TRP A 21 1.55 -1.34 25.28
C TRP A 21 2.60 -0.81 26.26
N ALA A 22 3.24 0.33 25.94
CA ALA A 22 4.25 0.95 26.81
C ALA A 22 3.69 1.30 28.19
N ASP A 23 2.47 1.86 28.25
CA ASP A 23 1.78 2.17 29.50
C ASP A 23 1.53 0.90 30.35
N VAL A 24 1.08 -0.19 29.72
CA VAL A 24 0.76 -1.46 30.40
C VAL A 24 2.00 -2.10 31.01
N VAL A 25 3.13 -2.07 30.31
CA VAL A 25 4.38 -2.67 30.81
C VAL A 25 5.22 -1.70 31.66
N GLY A 26 4.78 -0.43 31.79
CA GLY A 26 5.52 0.61 32.50
C GLY A 26 6.84 0.98 31.81
N LEU A 27 6.89 0.95 30.47
CA LEU A 27 8.10 1.28 29.72
C LEU A 27 8.42 2.78 29.85
N GLY A 28 9.66 3.09 30.23
CA GLY A 28 10.16 4.46 30.37
C GLY A 28 10.31 5.22 29.04
N GLY A 29 10.74 6.48 29.12
CA GLY A 29 10.88 7.37 27.97
C GLY A 29 9.56 8.01 27.54
N ARG A 30 9.64 8.98 26.62
CA ARG A 30 8.46 9.71 26.09
C ARG A 30 7.91 9.05 24.83
N SER A 31 6.63 9.29 24.56
CA SER A 31 6.01 8.89 23.28
C SER A 31 6.69 9.64 22.12
N ASN A 32 6.71 8.98 20.96
CA ASN A 32 7.13 9.55 19.69
C ASN A 32 5.93 9.97 18.82
N SER A 33 4.71 9.61 19.20
CA SER A 33 3.49 9.68 18.38
C SER A 33 2.25 10.17 19.15
N ASP A 34 2.41 10.73 20.35
CA ASP A 34 1.32 11.25 21.20
C ASP A 34 0.50 12.37 20.52
N THR A 35 1.09 13.06 19.54
CA THR A 35 0.39 14.07 18.73
C THR A 35 -0.34 13.51 17.51
N LEU A 36 -0.07 12.26 17.11
CA LEU A 36 -0.51 11.70 15.83
C LEU A 36 -2.02 11.81 15.64
N PHE A 37 -2.80 11.36 16.63
CA PHE A 37 -4.26 11.40 16.53
C PHE A 37 -4.78 12.83 16.37
N ARG A 38 -4.24 13.78 17.14
CA ARG A 38 -4.64 15.20 17.03
C ARG A 38 -4.25 15.80 15.68
N GLN A 39 -3.14 15.38 15.09
CA GLN A 39 -2.74 15.80 13.75
C GLN A 39 -3.69 15.23 12.68
N LEU A 40 -4.14 13.97 12.82
CA LEU A 40 -5.16 13.40 11.93
C LEU A 40 -6.48 14.17 12.02
N VAL A 41 -6.93 14.50 13.23
CA VAL A 41 -8.14 15.32 13.44
C VAL A 41 -7.99 16.67 12.75
N ALA A 42 -6.87 17.37 12.98
CA ALA A 42 -6.59 18.65 12.34
C ALA A 42 -6.54 18.54 10.81
N ALA A 43 -5.90 17.49 10.27
CA ALA A 43 -5.84 17.23 8.84
C ALA A 43 -7.24 17.00 8.25
N TRP A 44 -8.12 16.28 8.94
CA TRP A 44 -9.52 16.11 8.52
C TRP A 44 -10.30 17.41 8.53
N THR A 45 -10.11 18.26 9.55
CA THR A 45 -10.71 19.59 9.61
C THR A 45 -10.32 20.43 8.39
N THR A 46 -9.05 20.40 7.95
CA THR A 46 -8.59 21.17 6.78
C THR A 46 -9.07 20.60 5.45
N LYS A 47 -9.57 19.36 5.39
CA LYS A 47 -10.13 18.82 4.13
C LYS A 47 -11.51 19.39 3.81
N GLU A 48 -12.16 20.06 4.75
CA GLU A 48 -13.48 20.69 4.58
C GLU A 48 -14.48 19.71 3.93
N VAL A 49 -14.54 18.50 4.47
CA VAL A 49 -15.43 17.45 3.97
C VAL A 49 -16.87 17.88 4.20
N VAL A 50 -17.61 18.10 3.12
CA VAL A 50 -19.05 18.38 3.17
C VAL A 50 -19.82 17.08 3.11
N GLY A 51 -20.77 16.90 4.04
CA GLY A 51 -21.64 15.72 4.14
C GLY A 51 -20.94 14.49 4.69
N HIS A 52 -21.24 13.31 4.14
CA HIS A 52 -20.81 12.02 4.71
C HIS A 52 -19.46 11.57 4.16
N LEU A 53 -18.64 10.95 5.01
CA LEU A 53 -17.40 10.26 4.65
C LEU A 53 -17.58 8.75 4.76
N HIS A 54 -17.31 8.03 3.68
CA HIS A 54 -17.27 6.58 3.67
C HIS A 54 -15.83 6.10 3.76
N LEU A 55 -15.54 5.25 4.75
CA LEU A 55 -14.26 4.57 4.86
C LEU A 55 -14.42 3.22 4.17
N LEU A 56 -13.76 3.05 3.03
CA LEU A 56 -13.88 1.88 2.17
C LEU A 56 -12.65 0.99 2.34
N CYS A 57 -12.84 -0.20 2.90
CA CYS A 57 -11.77 -1.18 3.07
C CYS A 57 -12.10 -2.54 2.46
N ASP A 58 -11.08 -3.36 2.22
CA ASP A 58 -11.28 -4.76 1.82
C ASP A 58 -11.83 -5.60 2.99
N ASP A 59 -12.27 -6.82 2.71
CA ASP A 59 -12.70 -7.81 3.73
C ASP A 59 -11.48 -8.46 4.40
N ASP A 60 -10.71 -7.62 5.08
CA ASP A 60 -9.53 -7.99 5.85
C ASP A 60 -9.59 -7.36 7.25
N LEU A 61 -9.19 -8.14 8.27
CA LEU A 61 -9.27 -7.69 9.66
C LEU A 61 -8.22 -6.61 9.99
N GLU A 62 -7.06 -6.64 9.34
CA GLU A 62 -6.03 -5.61 9.49
C GLU A 62 -6.50 -4.28 8.91
N GLU A 63 -7.05 -4.30 7.71
CA GLU A 63 -7.64 -3.12 7.09
C GLU A 63 -8.83 -2.57 7.89
N ARG A 64 -9.62 -3.45 8.52
CA ARG A 64 -10.78 -3.04 9.32
C ARG A 64 -10.39 -2.20 10.54
N TYR A 65 -9.45 -2.65 11.38
CA TYR A 65 -9.06 -1.84 12.54
C TYR A 65 -8.31 -0.57 12.12
N HIS A 66 -7.54 -0.64 11.03
CA HIS A 66 -6.86 0.52 10.47
C HIS A 66 -7.87 1.59 10.03
N SER A 67 -8.94 1.18 9.37
CA SER A 67 -10.06 2.03 8.97
C SER A 67 -10.82 2.59 10.17
N MET A 68 -11.06 1.78 11.21
CA MET A 68 -11.72 2.27 12.44
C MET A 68 -10.91 3.37 13.15
N TYR A 69 -9.58 3.29 13.13
CA TYR A 69 -8.74 4.35 13.69
C TYR A 69 -8.84 5.65 12.89
N MET A 70 -8.82 5.56 11.55
CA MET A 70 -9.05 6.73 10.69
C MET A 70 -10.46 7.30 10.87
N GLN A 71 -11.47 6.43 11.00
CA GLN A 71 -12.87 6.81 11.25
C GLN A 71 -12.99 7.61 12.53
N ALA A 72 -12.35 7.15 13.61
CA ALA A 72 -12.36 7.85 14.89
C ALA A 72 -11.75 9.26 14.77
N ALA A 73 -10.66 9.42 14.02
CA ALA A 73 -10.07 10.72 13.77
C ALA A 73 -10.99 11.65 12.96
N ALA A 74 -11.62 11.14 11.90
CA ALA A 74 -12.57 11.92 11.09
C ALA A 74 -13.83 12.32 11.89
N GLN A 75 -14.37 11.41 12.71
CA GLN A 75 -15.49 11.68 13.61
C GLN A 75 -15.12 12.73 14.67
N ALA A 76 -13.92 12.66 15.23
CA ALA A 76 -13.42 13.69 16.15
C ALA A 76 -13.22 15.06 15.47
N ALA A 77 -13.05 15.10 14.15
CA ALA A 77 -13.08 16.32 13.35
C ALA A 77 -14.52 16.80 13.00
N GLY A 78 -15.56 16.12 13.49
CA GLY A 78 -16.97 16.46 13.28
C GLY A 78 -17.57 15.91 12.00
N ILE A 79 -16.90 14.98 11.30
CA ILE A 79 -17.35 14.43 10.02
C ILE A 79 -18.23 13.19 10.28
N PRO A 80 -19.49 13.15 9.78
CA PRO A 80 -20.29 11.93 9.78
C PRO A 80 -19.63 10.84 8.94
N CYS A 81 -19.48 9.64 9.51
CA CYS A 81 -18.72 8.57 8.87
C CYS A 81 -19.45 7.22 8.86
N THR A 82 -19.30 6.46 7.78
CA THR A 82 -19.68 5.03 7.68
C THR A 82 -18.48 4.21 7.25
N LEU A 83 -18.21 3.11 7.95
CA LEU A 83 -17.25 2.10 7.49
C LEU A 83 -17.96 1.11 6.56
N ILE A 84 -17.42 0.89 5.38
CA ILE A 84 -17.88 -0.11 4.41
C ILE A 84 -16.76 -1.13 4.21
N VAL A 85 -17.09 -2.40 4.43
CA VAL A 85 -16.21 -3.55 4.19
C VAL A 85 -16.61 -4.20 2.86
N GLY A 86 -15.65 -4.32 1.93
CA GLY A 86 -15.91 -4.75 0.57
C GLY A 86 -16.79 -3.77 -0.22
N ILE A 87 -17.34 -4.23 -1.34
CA ILE A 87 -18.21 -3.40 -2.22
C ILE A 87 -19.61 -3.97 -2.42
N ASP A 88 -19.88 -5.19 -1.94
CA ASP A 88 -21.15 -5.91 -2.18
C ASP A 88 -22.39 -5.20 -1.63
N SER A 89 -22.20 -4.36 -0.62
CA SER A 89 -23.27 -3.59 0.01
C SER A 89 -23.57 -2.27 -0.71
N ILE A 90 -22.80 -1.92 -1.75
CA ILE A 90 -22.93 -0.67 -2.49
C ILE A 90 -23.80 -0.89 -3.72
N SER A 91 -24.70 0.06 -3.95
CA SER A 91 -25.58 0.10 -5.11
C SER A 91 -25.32 1.33 -5.98
N PHE A 92 -25.58 1.22 -7.27
CA PHE A 92 -25.51 2.31 -8.24
C PHE A 92 -26.90 2.56 -8.86
N ASP A 93 -27.37 3.81 -8.80
CA ASP A 93 -28.65 4.23 -9.37
C ASP A 93 -28.45 4.87 -10.74
N ASN A 94 -28.31 4.04 -11.78
CA ASN A 94 -28.03 4.50 -13.15
C ASN A 94 -29.24 5.14 -13.85
N GLU A 95 -30.46 4.95 -13.35
CA GLU A 95 -31.69 5.46 -13.98
C GLU A 95 -32.08 6.85 -13.51
N HIS A 96 -31.63 7.28 -12.33
CA HIS A 96 -32.05 8.56 -11.72
C HIS A 96 -30.92 9.60 -11.68
N ASP A 97 -29.99 9.45 -10.74
CA ASP A 97 -28.97 10.45 -10.44
C ASP A 97 -27.54 10.00 -10.78
N GLY A 98 -27.35 8.73 -11.13
CA GLY A 98 -26.03 8.17 -11.42
C GLY A 98 -25.12 8.18 -10.19
N LEU A 99 -25.68 7.97 -8.99
CA LEU A 99 -24.92 8.02 -7.74
C LEU A 99 -24.81 6.65 -7.07
N PHE A 100 -23.69 6.46 -6.38
CA PHE A 100 -23.47 5.31 -5.51
C PHE A 100 -24.11 5.53 -4.14
N ARG A 101 -24.65 4.46 -3.56
CA ARG A 101 -25.32 4.50 -2.26
C ARG A 101 -24.93 3.28 -1.41
N ASP A 102 -24.71 3.51 -0.12
CA ASP A 102 -24.46 2.44 0.84
C ASP A 102 -25.74 1.67 1.21
N ALA A 103 -25.61 0.64 2.07
CA ALA A 103 -26.73 -0.19 2.52
C ALA A 103 -27.85 0.59 3.25
N ASN A 104 -27.54 1.77 3.77
CA ASN A 104 -28.51 2.67 4.43
C ASN A 104 -29.04 3.74 3.45
N ASN A 105 -28.79 3.59 2.16
CA ASN A 105 -29.20 4.49 1.09
C ASN A 105 -28.56 5.90 1.19
N VAL A 106 -27.45 6.05 1.92
CA VAL A 106 -26.66 7.28 1.99
C VAL A 106 -25.79 7.38 0.74
N VAL A 107 -25.79 8.55 0.10
CA VAL A 107 -24.98 8.82 -1.10
C VAL A 107 -23.49 8.76 -0.75
N ILE A 108 -22.72 8.02 -1.54
CA ILE A 108 -21.26 7.96 -1.45
C ILE A 108 -20.69 9.08 -2.29
N GLN A 109 -20.12 10.07 -1.61
CA GLN A 109 -19.58 11.30 -2.23
C GLN A 109 -18.16 11.64 -1.77
N ASN A 110 -17.77 11.22 -0.55
CA ASN A 110 -16.41 11.31 -0.05
C ASN A 110 -15.99 9.91 0.39
N VAL A 111 -14.82 9.46 -0.07
CA VAL A 111 -14.28 8.15 0.24
C VAL A 111 -12.87 8.29 0.78
N TRP A 112 -12.61 7.78 1.97
CA TRP A 112 -11.26 7.40 2.39
C TRP A 112 -11.08 5.90 2.13
N LYS A 113 -9.94 5.49 1.55
CA LYS A 113 -9.73 4.10 1.10
C LYS A 113 -8.47 3.46 1.70
N THR A 114 -8.53 2.16 1.95
CA THR A 114 -7.34 1.31 2.14
C THR A 114 -6.83 0.71 0.83
N TRP A 115 -7.73 0.52 -0.15
CA TRP A 115 -7.41 0.04 -1.49
C TRP A 115 -6.33 0.90 -2.14
N SER A 116 -5.33 0.25 -2.76
CA SER A 116 -4.29 0.97 -3.51
C SER A 116 -4.84 1.52 -4.83
N TRP A 117 -4.33 2.68 -5.27
CA TRP A 117 -4.62 3.18 -6.61
C TRP A 117 -4.13 2.24 -7.70
N GLU A 118 -3.09 1.44 -7.44
CA GLU A 118 -2.61 0.43 -8.39
C GLU A 118 -3.65 -0.67 -8.64
N THR A 119 -4.43 -1.06 -7.62
CA THR A 119 -5.54 -2.00 -7.81
C THR A 119 -6.59 -1.43 -8.77
N VAL A 120 -6.95 -0.16 -8.60
CA VAL A 120 -7.88 0.57 -9.46
C VAL A 120 -7.36 0.66 -10.89
N LEU A 121 -6.08 1.02 -11.07
CA LEU A 121 -5.45 1.14 -12.39
C LEU A 121 -5.34 -0.21 -13.11
N LYS A 122 -5.12 -1.32 -12.37
CA LYS A 122 -5.15 -2.67 -12.93
C LYS A 122 -6.55 -3.03 -13.46
N GLN A 123 -7.59 -2.76 -12.69
CA GLN A 123 -8.99 -2.98 -13.10
C GLN A 123 -9.33 -2.15 -14.36
N TYR A 124 -8.89 -0.89 -14.40
CA TYR A 124 -9.10 -0.01 -15.55
C TYR A 124 -8.39 -0.51 -16.83
N LYS A 125 -7.15 -0.99 -16.71
CA LYS A 125 -6.41 -1.57 -17.85
C LYS A 125 -7.08 -2.86 -18.36
N GLN A 126 -7.63 -3.67 -17.45
CA GLN A 126 -8.33 -4.90 -17.81
C GLN A 126 -9.67 -4.60 -18.50
N SER A 127 -10.42 -3.61 -18.03
CA SER A 127 -11.70 -3.22 -18.63
C SER A 127 -11.52 -2.64 -20.03
N THR A 128 -10.53 -1.75 -20.21
CA THR A 128 -10.20 -1.15 -21.51
C THR A 128 -9.70 -2.18 -22.53
N ALA A 129 -8.87 -3.14 -22.11
CA ALA A 129 -8.42 -4.23 -22.96
C ALA A 129 -9.56 -5.19 -23.36
N ALA A 130 -10.49 -5.46 -22.45
CA ALA A 130 -11.67 -6.27 -22.77
C ALA A 130 -12.54 -5.57 -23.83
N THR A 131 -12.79 -4.26 -23.69
CA THR A 131 -13.55 -3.46 -24.66
C THR A 131 -12.85 -3.37 -26.03
N SER A 132 -11.52 -3.25 -26.08
CA SER A 132 -10.81 -3.26 -27.35
C SER A 132 -10.87 -4.63 -28.04
N SER A 133 -10.76 -5.72 -27.28
CA SER A 133 -10.86 -7.08 -27.84
C SER A 133 -12.26 -7.42 -28.35
N SER A 134 -13.33 -6.90 -27.73
CA SER A 134 -14.70 -7.06 -28.24
C SER A 134 -14.93 -6.23 -29.50
N ASN A 135 -14.34 -5.04 -29.61
CA ASN A 135 -14.46 -4.19 -30.80
C ASN A 135 -13.62 -4.71 -31.98
N GLU A 136 -12.48 -5.37 -31.74
CA GLU A 136 -11.69 -6.02 -32.79
C GLU A 136 -12.34 -7.33 -33.28
N ALA A 137 -13.01 -8.08 -32.41
CA ALA A 137 -13.75 -9.29 -32.78
C ALA A 137 -14.95 -8.99 -33.73
N ASP A 138 -15.49 -7.77 -33.69
CA ASP A 138 -16.53 -7.30 -34.61
C ASP A 138 -15.98 -6.77 -35.95
N HIS A 139 -14.66 -6.67 -36.15
CA HIS A 139 -14.05 -6.01 -37.32
C HIS A 139 -12.98 -6.77 -38.11
N HIS A 140 -12.67 -8.04 -37.81
CA HIS A 140 -11.75 -8.81 -38.68
C HIS A 140 -12.11 -10.30 -38.86
N MET A 141 -12.89 -10.57 -39.92
CA MET A 141 -12.50 -11.58 -40.91
C MET A 141 -11.57 -10.90 -41.92
N ASP A 142 -10.25 -11.07 -41.78
CA ASP A 142 -9.33 -11.32 -42.90
C ASP A 142 -7.87 -11.41 -42.42
N HIS A 143 -7.14 -12.38 -42.99
CA HIS A 143 -5.80 -12.81 -42.60
C HIS A 143 -4.66 -11.90 -43.11
N HIS A 144 -3.58 -11.74 -42.34
CA HIS A 144 -2.21 -12.21 -42.68
C HIS A 144 -1.14 -11.87 -41.62
N HIS A 145 -0.21 -12.82 -41.41
CA HIS A 145 0.97 -12.75 -40.52
C HIS A 145 2.11 -11.89 -41.09
N PRO A 146 3.02 -11.35 -40.23
CA PRO A 146 4.38 -11.91 -40.23
C PRO A 146 5.14 -11.92 -38.86
N ARG A 147 6.31 -12.58 -38.95
CA ARG A 147 7.31 -13.11 -37.98
C ARG A 147 7.93 -12.16 -36.94
N SER A 148 8.39 -12.78 -35.84
CA SER A 148 9.18 -12.22 -34.71
C SER A 148 10.72 -12.31 -34.92
N PRO A 149 11.52 -11.44 -34.27
CA PRO A 149 12.96 -11.64 -34.01
C PRO A 149 13.27 -11.99 -32.53
N PRO A 150 14.52 -12.40 -32.19
CA PRO A 150 14.78 -13.38 -31.13
C PRO A 150 15.30 -12.83 -29.78
N ASN A 151 15.01 -13.62 -28.74
CA ASN A 151 15.66 -13.85 -27.43
C ASN A 151 16.63 -12.81 -26.81
N SER A 152 16.31 -12.43 -25.55
CA SER A 152 17.30 -12.09 -24.51
C SER A 152 17.12 -12.96 -23.24
N LEU A 153 18.25 -13.45 -22.74
CA LEU A 153 18.51 -14.20 -21.49
C LEU A 153 18.67 -13.18 -20.33
N LYS A 154 18.37 -13.36 -19.03
CA LYS A 154 17.78 -14.39 -18.15
C LYS A 154 16.91 -13.62 -17.12
N ARG A 155 15.65 -14.01 -16.94
CA ARG A 155 14.76 -13.51 -15.86
C ARG A 155 15.10 -14.15 -14.51
N PRO A 156 14.66 -13.58 -13.37
CA PRO A 156 14.74 -14.24 -12.08
C PRO A 156 14.08 -15.63 -12.13
N LEU A 157 14.68 -16.59 -11.44
CA LEU A 157 14.23 -17.97 -11.34
C LEU A 157 12.76 -18.05 -10.93
N SER A 158 11.91 -18.68 -11.74
CA SER A 158 10.59 -19.15 -11.31
C SER A 158 10.77 -20.27 -10.28
N SER A 159 10.21 -20.08 -9.09
CA SER A 159 10.16 -21.12 -8.04
C SER A 159 9.09 -22.17 -8.36
N PRO A 160 9.23 -23.42 -7.88
CA PRO A 160 8.42 -24.55 -8.31
C PRO A 160 6.99 -24.49 -7.77
N THR A 161 6.06 -24.89 -8.63
CA THR A 161 4.61 -25.03 -8.35
C THR A 161 4.36 -25.87 -7.11
N THR A 162 3.88 -25.26 -6.05
CA THR A 162 3.18 -25.94 -4.95
C THR A 162 1.70 -25.66 -5.11
N SER A 163 0.95 -26.72 -5.34
CA SER A 163 -0.50 -26.72 -5.49
C SER A 163 -1.16 -26.30 -4.18
N ILE A 164 -1.82 -25.14 -4.19
CA ILE A 164 -2.75 -24.74 -3.13
C ILE A 164 -4.17 -24.96 -3.68
N THR A 165 -4.88 -25.88 -3.03
CA THR A 165 -6.27 -26.23 -3.30
C THR A 165 -7.21 -25.09 -2.88
N PRO A 166 -8.20 -24.68 -3.69
CA PRO A 166 -9.21 -23.71 -3.24
C PRO A 166 -10.21 -24.37 -2.27
N GLY A 167 -10.48 -23.72 -1.14
CA GLY A 167 -11.58 -24.06 -0.24
C GLY A 167 -12.96 -23.74 -0.84
N PRO A 168 -14.05 -24.32 -0.32
CA PRO A 168 -15.27 -24.51 -1.10
C PRO A 168 -16.19 -23.27 -1.10
N THR A 169 -16.58 -22.84 -2.30
CA THR A 169 -17.72 -21.94 -2.54
C THR A 169 -19.01 -22.72 -2.32
N LYS A 170 -19.76 -22.42 -1.26
CA LYS A 170 -21.09 -23.00 -1.04
C LYS A 170 -22.15 -22.21 -1.81
N LEU A 171 -22.69 -22.83 -2.86
CA LEU A 171 -24.02 -22.52 -3.38
C LEU A 171 -25.06 -22.68 -2.27
N LYS A 172 -25.98 -21.71 -2.15
CA LYS A 172 -27.16 -21.83 -1.28
C LYS A 172 -28.42 -21.94 -2.13
N ARG A 173 -29.22 -22.95 -1.79
CA ARG A 173 -30.52 -23.33 -2.36
C ARG A 173 -31.54 -22.20 -2.27
N GLU A 174 -32.37 -22.13 -3.31
CA GLU A 174 -33.67 -21.47 -3.31
C GLU A 174 -34.65 -22.27 -2.44
N ASP A 175 -35.35 -21.59 -1.53
CA ASP A 175 -36.58 -22.11 -0.91
C ASP A 175 -37.69 -21.08 -1.17
N ASP A 176 -38.73 -21.55 -1.88
CA ASP A 176 -39.99 -20.89 -2.16
C ASP A 176 -40.81 -20.69 -0.88
N VAL A 177 -41.27 -19.47 -0.62
CA VAL A 177 -42.47 -19.23 0.21
C VAL A 177 -43.30 -18.12 -0.42
N SER A 178 -44.51 -18.50 -0.83
CA SER A 178 -45.55 -17.64 -1.37
C SER A 178 -46.23 -16.82 -0.27
N GLY A 179 -46.37 -15.52 -0.50
CA GLY A 179 -47.11 -14.59 0.35
C GLY A 179 -47.71 -13.45 -0.48
N VAL A 180 -49.03 -13.41 -0.55
CA VAL A 180 -49.85 -12.41 -1.24
C VAL A 180 -49.99 -11.16 -0.36
N ALA A 181 -49.72 -9.95 -0.89
CA ALA A 181 -50.54 -8.74 -0.64
C ALA A 181 -50.03 -7.45 -1.32
N THR A 182 -51.00 -6.76 -1.93
CA THR A 182 -51.20 -5.31 -2.07
C THR A 182 -50.28 -4.48 -2.99
N SER A 183 -50.89 -4.00 -4.08
CA SER A 183 -50.36 -3.03 -5.03
C SER A 183 -50.31 -1.62 -4.42
N SER A 184 -49.15 -1.22 -3.92
CA SER A 184 -48.74 0.18 -3.89
C SER A 184 -47.68 0.37 -4.98
N SER A 185 -47.93 1.30 -5.91
CA SER A 185 -47.00 1.65 -6.99
C SER A 185 -45.76 2.38 -6.45
N ASN A 186 -44.89 1.66 -5.75
CA ASN A 186 -43.50 2.07 -5.57
C ASN A 186 -42.77 1.64 -6.83
N ARG A 187 -42.34 2.61 -7.66
CA ARG A 187 -41.27 2.35 -8.62
C ARG A 187 -40.08 1.83 -7.80
N ARG A 188 -39.84 0.52 -7.82
CA ARG A 188 -38.62 -0.05 -7.23
C ARG A 188 -37.46 0.58 -7.98
N ARG A 189 -36.62 1.35 -7.27
CA ARG A 189 -35.37 1.88 -7.85
C ARG A 189 -34.57 0.69 -8.36
N ASN A 190 -34.22 0.73 -9.64
CA ASN A 190 -33.49 -0.34 -10.30
C ASN A 190 -32.00 -0.19 -9.97
N LEU A 191 -31.64 -0.55 -8.75
CA LEU A 191 -30.29 -0.45 -8.24
C LEU A 191 -29.42 -1.57 -8.80
N GLN A 192 -28.32 -1.21 -9.46
CA GLN A 192 -27.35 -2.18 -9.97
C GLN A 192 -26.26 -2.43 -8.93
N PRO A 193 -25.78 -3.68 -8.78
CA PRO A 193 -24.64 -3.97 -7.92
C PRO A 193 -23.36 -3.40 -8.50
N VAL A 194 -22.49 -2.87 -7.64
CA VAL A 194 -21.13 -2.48 -8.02
C VAL A 194 -20.29 -3.72 -8.22
N ARG A 195 -19.46 -3.74 -9.28
CA ARG A 195 -18.66 -4.92 -9.63
C ARG A 195 -17.20 -4.78 -9.23
N GLN A 196 -16.66 -3.56 -9.32
CA GLN A 196 -15.25 -3.29 -9.08
C GLN A 196 -15.07 -2.00 -8.30
N VAL A 197 -14.01 -1.95 -7.48
CA VAL A 197 -13.70 -0.75 -6.70
C VAL A 197 -13.39 0.46 -7.61
N MET A 198 -12.84 0.22 -8.81
CA MET A 198 -12.61 1.29 -9.79
C MET A 198 -13.89 2.04 -10.18
N ASP A 199 -15.05 1.37 -10.17
CA ASP A 199 -16.33 1.95 -10.56
C ASP A 199 -16.69 3.11 -9.62
N ILE A 200 -16.33 3.00 -8.35
CA ILE A 200 -16.54 4.01 -7.32
C ILE A 200 -15.41 5.05 -7.34
N LEU A 201 -14.16 4.59 -7.30
CA LEU A 201 -13.00 5.47 -7.05
C LEU A 201 -12.62 6.35 -8.25
N LEU A 202 -13.04 6.01 -9.47
CA LEU A 202 -12.85 6.83 -10.67
C LEU A 202 -14.09 7.65 -11.05
N HIS A 203 -15.17 7.54 -10.29
CA HIS A 203 -16.40 8.27 -10.62
C HIS A 203 -16.28 9.76 -10.29
N GLU A 204 -16.71 10.62 -11.21
CA GLU A 204 -16.53 12.08 -11.11
C GLU A 204 -17.26 12.71 -9.91
N SER A 205 -18.32 12.07 -9.42
CA SER A 205 -19.06 12.54 -8.23
C SER A 205 -18.42 12.14 -6.90
N VAL A 206 -17.32 11.37 -6.90
CA VAL A 206 -16.69 10.84 -5.69
C VAL A 206 -15.35 11.53 -5.44
N ARG A 207 -15.22 12.22 -4.31
CA ARG A 207 -13.96 12.74 -3.80
C ARG A 207 -13.21 11.66 -3.02
N VAL A 208 -11.98 11.34 -3.42
CA VAL A 208 -11.20 10.23 -2.83
C VAL A 208 -9.99 10.72 -2.03
N PHE A 209 -9.74 10.06 -0.89
CA PHE A 209 -8.59 10.24 -0.01
C PHE A 209 -7.87 8.90 0.22
N GLU A 210 -6.56 8.78 0.01
CA GLU A 210 -5.66 9.76 -0.61
C GLU A 210 -5.97 10.00 -2.10
N PRO A 211 -5.72 11.21 -2.64
CA PRO A 211 -6.07 11.57 -4.01
C PRO A 211 -5.22 10.82 -5.04
N LEU A 212 -5.74 10.63 -6.27
CA LEU A 212 -5.08 9.85 -7.33
C LEU A 212 -3.61 10.22 -7.58
N TRP A 213 -3.24 11.49 -7.47
CA TRP A 213 -1.87 11.94 -7.72
C TRP A 213 -0.84 11.33 -6.76
N THR A 214 -1.24 10.81 -5.59
CA THR A 214 -0.31 10.15 -4.64
C THR A 214 0.29 8.87 -5.19
N VAL A 215 -0.22 8.34 -6.29
CA VAL A 215 0.42 7.26 -7.05
C VAL A 215 1.83 7.65 -7.51
N LEU A 216 2.08 8.93 -7.81
CA LEU A 216 3.37 9.43 -8.29
C LEU A 216 4.47 9.34 -7.21
N PRO A 217 4.31 9.92 -6.01
CA PRO A 217 5.30 9.77 -4.94
C PRO A 217 5.36 8.35 -4.34
N SER A 218 4.29 7.56 -4.45
CA SER A 218 4.28 6.15 -4.03
C SER A 218 5.03 5.23 -4.99
N SER A 219 5.06 5.60 -6.27
CA SER A 219 5.81 4.88 -7.28
C SER A 219 7.30 4.99 -7.02
N LYS A 220 7.99 3.86 -6.93
CA LYS A 220 9.45 3.89 -6.79
C LYS A 220 10.15 4.44 -8.05
N ALA A 221 9.43 4.59 -9.17
CA ALA A 221 9.94 5.27 -10.37
C ALA A 221 10.35 6.73 -10.12
N ILE A 222 9.86 7.34 -9.03
CA ILE A 222 10.29 8.68 -8.63
C ILE A 222 11.75 8.71 -8.14
N LEU A 223 12.32 7.59 -7.68
CA LEU A 223 13.64 7.56 -7.03
C LEU A 223 14.79 7.91 -8.00
N PRO A 224 14.86 7.38 -9.23
CA PRO A 224 15.85 7.84 -10.21
C PRO A 224 15.69 9.33 -10.58
N VAL A 225 14.46 9.84 -10.58
CA VAL A 225 14.20 11.27 -10.80
C VAL A 225 14.76 12.11 -9.64
N LEU A 226 14.46 11.72 -8.40
CA LEU A 226 15.01 12.39 -7.20
C LEU A 226 16.54 12.32 -7.15
N SER A 227 17.13 11.20 -7.57
CA SER A 227 18.59 11.04 -7.67
C SER A 227 19.21 12.03 -8.66
N LYS A 228 18.54 12.30 -9.79
CA LYS A 228 18.99 13.29 -10.79
C LYS A 228 18.82 14.73 -10.30
N LEU A 229 17.70 15.04 -9.63
CA LEU A 229 17.41 16.38 -9.13
C LEU A 229 18.25 16.75 -7.90
N TYR A 230 18.58 15.78 -7.05
CA TYR A 230 19.23 15.99 -5.76
C TYR A 230 20.37 14.98 -5.51
N PRO A 231 21.41 14.96 -6.36
CA PRO A 231 22.42 13.89 -6.39
C PRO A 231 23.29 13.78 -5.12
N SER A 232 23.40 14.84 -4.32
CA SER A 232 24.21 14.88 -3.09
C SER A 232 23.37 14.94 -1.82
N HIS A 233 22.06 14.66 -1.89
CA HIS A 233 21.18 14.80 -0.75
C HIS A 233 21.40 13.68 0.28
N PRO A 234 21.65 14.00 1.56
CA PRO A 234 22.13 13.02 2.56
C PRO A 234 21.11 11.94 2.94
N TYR A 235 19.83 12.14 2.62
CA TYR A 235 18.76 11.16 2.88
C TYR A 235 18.30 10.39 1.64
N LEU A 236 18.93 10.60 0.48
CA LEU A 236 18.61 9.85 -0.74
C LEU A 236 19.68 8.80 -1.01
N LEU A 237 19.22 7.62 -1.44
CA LEU A 237 20.05 6.57 -2.00
C LEU A 237 19.97 6.67 -3.52
N ALA A 238 21.14 6.72 -4.18
CA ALA A 238 21.20 6.84 -5.62
C ALA A 238 20.44 5.68 -6.29
N SER A 239 19.69 5.99 -7.36
CA SER A 239 18.83 5.01 -8.05
C SER A 239 18.86 5.20 -9.56
N THR A 240 18.73 4.13 -10.32
CA THR A 240 18.70 4.13 -11.79
C THR A 240 17.73 3.07 -12.33
N PHE A 241 17.23 3.27 -13.55
CA PHE A 241 16.55 2.23 -14.33
C PHE A 241 17.52 1.46 -15.22
N ASP A 242 18.66 2.07 -15.53
CA ASP A 242 19.57 1.58 -16.55
C ASP A 242 20.52 0.54 -15.93
N GLU A 243 20.37 -0.72 -16.32
CA GLU A 243 21.19 -1.82 -15.80
C GLU A 243 22.69 -1.61 -16.09
N ALA A 244 23.02 -0.92 -17.19
CA ALA A 244 24.39 -0.56 -17.55
C ALA A 244 25.06 0.36 -16.52
N ASP A 245 24.28 1.14 -15.77
CA ASP A 245 24.79 2.07 -14.76
C ASP A 245 25.05 1.39 -13.41
N VAL A 246 24.46 0.22 -13.16
CA VAL A 246 24.47 -0.45 -11.84
C VAL A 246 25.90 -0.68 -11.34
N VAL A 247 26.76 -1.26 -12.17
CA VAL A 247 28.15 -1.59 -11.81
C VAL A 247 28.97 -0.34 -11.46
N PRO A 248 29.05 0.69 -12.32
CA PRO A 248 29.82 1.89 -12.01
C PRO A 248 29.20 2.74 -10.89
N MET A 249 27.87 2.77 -10.74
CA MET A 249 27.21 3.58 -9.70
C MET A 249 27.23 2.95 -8.32
N PHE A 250 27.16 1.62 -8.21
CA PHE A 250 26.93 0.93 -6.95
C PHE A 250 28.04 -0.09 -6.61
N PRO A 251 29.31 0.35 -6.45
CA PRO A 251 30.43 -0.55 -6.18
C PRO A 251 30.34 -1.29 -4.84
N LYS A 252 29.40 -0.91 -3.97
CA LYS A 252 29.14 -1.55 -2.67
C LYS A 252 27.90 -2.46 -2.67
N GLY A 253 27.32 -2.72 -3.85
CA GLY A 253 26.10 -3.48 -4.01
C GLY A 253 24.85 -2.62 -4.12
N TYR A 254 23.73 -3.26 -4.42
CA TYR A 254 22.46 -2.60 -4.74
C TYR A 254 21.26 -3.48 -4.41
N CYS A 255 20.08 -2.86 -4.36
CA CYS A 255 18.79 -3.54 -4.33
C CYS A 255 18.09 -3.39 -5.68
N ALA A 256 17.60 -4.48 -6.25
CA ALA A 256 16.67 -4.49 -7.37
C ALA A 256 15.25 -4.65 -6.84
N LYS A 257 14.33 -3.78 -7.27
CA LYS A 257 12.96 -3.77 -6.75
C LYS A 257 11.93 -3.36 -7.81
N PRO A 258 10.73 -3.97 -7.80
CA PRO A 258 9.67 -3.58 -8.71
C PRO A 258 9.15 -2.18 -8.40
N VAL A 259 8.87 -1.39 -9.43
CA VAL A 259 8.47 0.01 -9.35
C VAL A 259 7.18 0.23 -8.55
N MET A 260 6.18 -0.64 -8.75
CA MET A 260 4.89 -0.67 -8.06
C MET A 260 4.85 -1.73 -6.95
N GLY A 261 5.94 -2.47 -6.74
CA GLY A 261 6.04 -3.52 -5.72
C GLY A 261 5.78 -2.97 -4.32
N ARG A 262 5.21 -3.79 -3.43
CA ARG A 262 4.83 -3.43 -2.05
C ARG A 262 5.21 -4.53 -1.07
N THR A 263 5.19 -4.20 0.22
CA THR A 263 5.36 -5.19 1.32
C THR A 263 6.57 -6.10 1.15
N GLY A 264 7.69 -5.55 0.68
CA GLY A 264 8.93 -6.30 0.45
C GLY A 264 8.89 -7.32 -0.69
N ALA A 265 7.81 -7.42 -1.46
CA ALA A 265 7.63 -8.43 -2.50
C ALA A 265 8.58 -8.22 -3.69
N ASN A 266 9.13 -9.32 -4.22
CA ASN A 266 10.02 -9.36 -5.38
C ASN A 266 11.27 -8.46 -5.26
N VAL A 267 11.73 -8.19 -4.05
CA VAL A 267 12.98 -7.45 -3.78
C VAL A 267 14.15 -8.42 -3.81
N SER A 268 15.24 -8.02 -4.48
CA SER A 268 16.52 -8.73 -4.52
C SER A 268 17.66 -7.81 -4.05
N ILE A 269 18.56 -8.34 -3.23
CA ILE A 269 19.71 -7.63 -2.68
C ILE A 269 21.00 -8.27 -3.21
N TYR A 270 21.90 -7.43 -3.71
CA TYR A 270 23.19 -7.81 -4.27
C TYR A 270 24.33 -7.16 -3.48
N ASN A 271 25.39 -7.92 -3.18
CA ASN A 271 26.57 -7.42 -2.47
C ASN A 271 27.52 -6.62 -3.40
N ASP A 272 28.68 -6.21 -2.88
CA ASP A 272 29.76 -5.51 -3.59
C ASP A 272 30.40 -6.32 -4.74
N ARG A 273 30.24 -7.65 -4.73
CA ARG A 273 30.61 -8.54 -5.85
C ARG A 273 29.47 -8.74 -6.85
N HIS A 274 28.35 -8.06 -6.65
CA HIS A 274 27.10 -8.16 -7.42
C HIS A 274 26.52 -9.58 -7.43
N GLU A 275 26.75 -10.31 -6.33
CA GLU A 275 26.17 -11.62 -6.09
C GLU A 275 24.87 -11.45 -5.30
N LEU A 276 23.85 -12.23 -5.64
CA LEU A 276 22.58 -12.22 -4.94
C LEU A 276 22.75 -12.78 -3.51
N ILE A 277 22.40 -11.99 -2.50
CA ILE A 277 22.51 -12.39 -1.08
C ILE A 277 21.16 -12.52 -0.37
N SER A 278 20.09 -11.91 -0.91
CA SER A 278 18.74 -12.06 -0.38
C SER A 278 17.73 -11.79 -1.49
N ALA A 279 16.63 -12.53 -1.50
CA ALA A 279 15.53 -12.32 -2.43
C ALA A 279 14.20 -12.74 -1.82
N THR A 280 13.12 -12.12 -2.28
CA THR A 280 11.75 -12.47 -1.91
C THR A 280 10.92 -12.77 -3.17
N GLY A 281 9.93 -13.66 -3.02
CA GLY A 281 8.92 -13.89 -4.07
C GLY A 281 7.83 -12.82 -4.05
N GLY A 282 6.86 -12.96 -4.96
CA GLY A 282 5.68 -12.10 -5.00
C GLY A 282 5.06 -11.97 -6.39
N ALA A 283 3.98 -11.18 -6.49
CA ALA A 283 3.15 -11.03 -7.68
C ALA A 283 3.57 -9.89 -8.63
N TRP A 284 4.82 -9.39 -8.52
CA TRP A 284 5.35 -8.26 -9.31
C TRP A 284 6.43 -8.69 -10.32
N ASP A 285 6.36 -9.92 -10.80
CA ASP A 285 7.32 -10.52 -11.74
C ASP A 285 7.36 -9.86 -13.13
N LYS A 286 6.29 -9.13 -13.49
CA LYS A 286 6.14 -8.41 -14.77
C LYS A 286 6.32 -6.91 -14.67
N ASP A 287 6.59 -6.39 -13.48
CA ASP A 287 6.75 -4.96 -13.27
C ASP A 287 8.16 -4.49 -13.68
N ASN A 288 8.29 -3.19 -13.99
CA ASN A 288 9.57 -2.61 -14.28
C ASN A 288 10.45 -2.63 -13.03
N ILE A 289 11.70 -3.02 -13.20
CA ILE A 289 12.68 -3.05 -12.11
C ILE A 289 13.47 -1.75 -12.12
N LEU A 290 13.73 -1.24 -10.92
CA LEU A 290 14.74 -0.21 -10.71
C LEU A 290 15.81 -0.73 -9.75
N PHE A 291 16.99 -0.13 -9.86
CA PHE A 291 18.14 -0.42 -9.02
C PHE A 291 18.40 0.76 -8.09
N GLN A 292 18.68 0.47 -6.82
CA GLN A 292 18.96 1.48 -5.80
C GLN A 292 20.21 1.07 -5.02
N GLU A 293 21.07 2.04 -4.71
CA GLU A 293 22.24 1.89 -3.85
C GLU A 293 21.91 1.12 -2.57
N LEU A 294 22.80 0.20 -2.19
CA LEU A 294 22.60 -0.65 -1.03
C LEU A 294 22.76 0.13 0.28
N ALA A 295 21.74 0.06 1.12
CA ALA A 295 21.82 0.43 2.52
C ALA A 295 21.11 -0.63 3.37
N LEU A 296 21.89 -1.54 3.95
CA LEU A 296 21.37 -2.61 4.78
C LEU A 296 20.78 -2.05 6.08
N LEU A 297 19.67 -2.66 6.53
CA LEU A 297 19.10 -2.38 7.85
C LEU A 297 20.12 -2.72 8.95
N PRO A 298 20.20 -1.92 10.03
CA PRO A 298 20.96 -2.29 11.21
C PRO A 298 20.36 -3.53 11.89
N GLN A 299 21.20 -4.32 12.52
CA GLN A 299 20.76 -5.43 13.36
C GLN A 299 20.70 -5.01 14.83
N TYR A 300 19.63 -5.43 15.51
CA TYR A 300 19.45 -5.33 16.95
C TYR A 300 18.87 -6.65 17.45
N ASP A 301 19.53 -7.26 18.43
CA ASP A 301 19.15 -8.55 19.01
C ASP A 301 18.86 -9.64 17.95
N GLY A 302 19.77 -9.76 16.97
CA GLY A 302 19.69 -10.74 15.89
C GLY A 302 18.61 -10.47 14.83
N LYS A 303 17.87 -9.36 14.91
CA LYS A 303 16.86 -8.96 13.91
C LYS A 303 17.24 -7.67 13.21
N TYR A 304 16.84 -7.54 11.95
CA TYR A 304 16.96 -6.30 11.20
C TYR A 304 15.84 -5.33 11.58
N VAL A 305 16.20 -4.07 11.82
CA VAL A 305 15.26 -3.05 12.30
C VAL A 305 15.16 -1.92 11.30
N GLN A 306 13.93 -1.64 10.84
CA GLN A 306 13.59 -0.52 9.98
C GLN A 306 12.82 0.54 10.75
N VAL A 307 13.29 1.78 10.63
CA VAL A 307 12.60 2.97 11.14
C VAL A 307 11.63 3.46 10.07
N ASN A 308 10.35 3.63 10.44
CA ASN A 308 9.30 4.15 9.56
C ASN A 308 8.70 5.39 10.20
N CYS A 309 8.44 6.44 9.41
CA CYS A 309 7.86 7.68 9.91
C CYS A 309 6.55 7.99 9.18
N TRP A 310 5.57 8.48 9.92
CA TRP A 310 4.32 8.99 9.37
C TRP A 310 4.44 10.46 8.97
N ALA A 311 3.94 10.78 7.78
CA ALA A 311 3.69 12.14 7.36
C ALA A 311 2.17 12.41 7.39
N ILE A 312 1.71 13.20 8.37
CA ILE A 312 0.31 13.61 8.49
C ILE A 312 0.20 15.03 7.94
N ASP A 313 -0.49 15.17 6.79
CA ASP A 313 -0.62 16.45 6.07
C ASP A 313 0.76 17.11 5.81
N GLY A 314 1.74 16.30 5.40
CA GLY A 314 3.11 16.73 5.10
C GLY A 314 4.01 16.99 6.32
N ARG A 315 3.53 16.75 7.54
CA ARG A 315 4.30 16.92 8.78
C ARG A 315 4.59 15.59 9.46
N TYR A 316 5.73 15.49 10.15
CA TYR A 316 6.03 14.32 10.97
C TYR A 316 4.92 14.07 12.01
N GLY A 317 4.43 12.84 12.07
CA GLY A 317 3.39 12.45 13.03
C GLY A 317 3.72 11.28 13.94
N GLY A 318 4.88 10.64 13.77
CA GLY A 318 5.31 9.56 14.64
C GLY A 318 6.18 8.57 13.90
N THR A 319 6.76 7.65 14.67
CA THR A 319 7.67 6.62 14.20
C THR A 319 7.21 5.24 14.69
N ILE A 320 7.37 4.24 13.84
CA ILE A 320 7.17 2.84 14.19
C ILE A 320 8.37 2.02 13.70
N LEU A 321 8.80 1.06 14.52
CA LEU A 321 9.87 0.13 14.14
C LEU A 321 9.26 -1.14 13.56
N ARG A 322 9.72 -1.52 12.38
CA ARG A 322 9.42 -2.81 11.76
C ARG A 322 10.65 -3.70 11.88
N VAL A 323 10.44 -4.97 12.24
CA VAL A 323 11.54 -5.91 12.48
C VAL A 323 11.36 -7.24 11.77
N ASP A 324 12.45 -7.78 11.25
CA ASP A 324 12.45 -9.03 10.51
C ASP A 324 13.76 -9.80 10.71
N GLU A 325 13.75 -11.11 10.50
CA GLU A 325 14.96 -11.95 10.54
C GLU A 325 15.80 -11.76 9.25
N SER A 326 15.18 -11.27 8.18
CA SER A 326 15.82 -10.90 6.92
C SER A 326 15.99 -9.39 6.78
N ASN A 327 16.87 -8.96 5.87
CA ASN A 327 17.06 -7.52 5.60
C ASN A 327 15.92 -6.92 4.74
N ILE A 328 14.85 -7.67 4.48
CA ILE A 328 13.71 -7.23 3.67
C ILE A 328 12.47 -7.24 4.55
N ILE A 329 12.00 -6.04 4.94
CA ILE A 329 10.74 -5.90 5.67
C ILE A 329 9.56 -6.22 4.75
N GLY A 330 8.74 -7.17 5.17
CA GLY A 330 7.54 -7.63 4.47
C GLY A 330 6.23 -7.35 5.23
N GLY A 331 5.11 -7.84 4.66
CA GLY A 331 3.79 -7.68 5.26
C GLY A 331 3.68 -8.32 6.65
N SER A 332 4.29 -9.50 6.83
CA SER A 332 4.27 -10.25 8.08
C SER A 332 5.37 -9.87 9.08
N SER A 333 6.23 -8.90 8.76
CA SER A 333 7.32 -8.50 9.66
C SER A 333 6.77 -7.90 10.95
N GLY A 334 7.44 -8.22 12.05
CA GLY A 334 7.03 -7.80 13.39
C GLY A 334 7.16 -6.30 13.62
N MET A 335 6.75 -5.89 14.82
CA MET A 335 6.79 -4.51 15.28
C MET A 335 7.40 -4.44 16.67
N TYR A 336 8.26 -3.45 16.88
CA TYR A 336 8.69 -3.06 18.22
C TYR A 336 8.04 -1.73 18.58
N ALA A 337 7.47 -1.68 19.78
CA ALA A 337 7.13 -0.41 20.39
C ALA A 337 8.41 0.37 20.66
N MET A 338 8.38 1.69 20.47
CA MET A 338 9.55 2.53 20.68
C MET A 338 9.21 3.73 21.56
N ARG A 339 10.17 4.08 22.41
CA ARG A 339 10.13 5.26 23.28
C ARG A 339 11.36 6.10 23.03
N VAL A 340 11.21 7.41 23.11
CA VAL A 340 12.35 8.32 22.98
C VAL A 340 12.89 8.60 24.37
N VAL A 341 14.21 8.49 24.52
CA VAL A 341 14.93 8.81 25.75
C VAL A 341 15.93 9.93 25.46
N PRO A 342 16.30 10.76 26.46
CA PRO A 342 17.43 11.67 26.34
C PRO A 342 18.72 10.93 26.00
N ASP A 343 19.62 11.57 25.24
CA ASP A 343 20.90 10.97 24.83
C ASP A 343 21.76 10.56 26.05
N ASP A 344 21.71 11.33 27.13
CA ASP A 344 22.46 11.07 28.37
C ASP A 344 22.01 9.78 29.09
N ASP A 345 20.79 9.30 28.81
CA ASP A 345 20.25 8.07 29.39
C ASP A 345 20.63 6.82 28.57
N VAL A 346 21.27 7.00 27.42
CA VAL A 346 21.74 5.89 26.57
C VAL A 346 23.21 5.63 26.85
N ALA A 347 23.50 4.56 27.59
CA ALA A 347 24.80 3.92 27.51
C ALA A 347 24.94 3.35 26.08
N LEU A 348 25.48 4.14 25.15
CA LEU A 348 25.75 3.68 23.80
C LEU A 348 26.60 2.40 23.91
N PRO A 349 26.22 1.29 23.25
CA PRO A 349 27.09 0.14 23.20
C PRO A 349 28.43 0.59 22.65
N GLN A 350 29.48 0.39 23.44
CA GLN A 350 30.86 0.67 23.04
C GLN A 350 31.07 0.03 21.67
N THR A 351 31.34 0.86 20.66
CA THR A 351 31.75 0.38 19.34
C THR A 351 32.86 -0.66 19.56
N PRO A 352 32.81 -1.87 18.97
CA PRO A 352 33.91 -2.81 19.12
C PRO A 352 35.19 -2.17 18.58
N THR A 353 36.05 -1.69 19.49
CA THR A 353 37.44 -1.39 19.18
C THR A 353 38.09 -2.73 18.86
N ASN A 354 38.37 -2.99 17.59
CA ASN A 354 39.54 -3.74 17.12
C ASN A 354 39.54 -3.87 15.59
N VAL A 355 40.42 -3.11 14.92
CA VAL A 355 41.53 -3.69 14.16
C VAL A 355 42.72 -2.77 14.33
N THR A 356 43.58 -3.11 15.29
CA THR A 356 44.96 -2.62 15.31
C THR A 356 45.66 -3.30 14.14
N THR A 357 45.89 -2.58 13.05
CA THR A 357 46.89 -3.00 12.06
C THR A 357 48.26 -2.79 12.68
N THR A 358 48.78 -3.83 13.33
CA THR A 358 50.22 -3.97 13.57
C THR A 358 50.88 -4.13 12.22
N THR A 359 51.60 -3.10 11.79
CA THR A 359 52.72 -3.20 10.88
C THR A 359 53.83 -3.99 11.56
N ASP A 360 54.23 -5.10 10.96
CA ASP A 360 55.61 -5.60 10.92
C ASP A 360 55.81 -6.39 9.63
#